data_AF-A0A821XJA8-F1
#
_entry.id   AF-A0A821XJA8-F1
#
_cell.length_a   1.000
_cell.length_b   1.000
_cell.length_c   1.000
_cell.angle_alpha   90.00
_cell.angle_beta   90.00
_cell.angle_gamma   90.00
#
_symmetry.space_group_name_H-M   'P 1'
#
loop_
_entity.id
_entity.type
_entity.pdbx_description
1 polymer ?
#
loop_
_entity_poly.entity_id
_entity_poly.type
_entity_poly.pdbx_seq_one_letter_code
_entity_poly.pdbx_strand_id
1 'polypeptide(L)'
;MPGKNLNTHAFAVKNDGATLIDFGCYLDQDIRHLVCDGVALGQLCGYDLDPFFIELRYELFRDGEIMRQKKILSEGAIFDDEFLSQVEPADYLYVGSFIHLFDATTQ
;
A
#
# COMPACT_ATOMS: atom_id res chain seq x y z
N MET A 1 26.05 -31.40 -23.96
CA MET A 1 26.46 -30.21 -23.18
C MET A 1 25.54 -30.12 -21.96
N PRO A 2 26.07 -29.87 -20.75
CA PRO A 2 25.31 -29.92 -19.51
C PRO A 2 24.30 -28.76 -19.44
N GLY A 3 23.17 -29.02 -18.78
CA GLY A 3 22.06 -28.08 -18.64
C GLY A 3 22.49 -26.78 -17.96
N LYS A 4 22.11 -25.66 -18.57
CA LYS A 4 22.19 -24.35 -17.91
C LYS A 4 21.20 -24.34 -16.76
N ASN A 5 21.70 -24.43 -15.53
CA ASN A 5 20.98 -24.03 -14.34
C ASN A 5 20.62 -22.53 -14.50
N LEU A 6 19.34 -22.23 -14.68
CA LEU A 6 18.81 -20.87 -14.81
C LEU A 6 18.81 -20.09 -13.47
N ASN A 7 19.38 -20.64 -12.40
CA ASN A 7 19.39 -20.05 -11.07
C ASN A 7 20.72 -19.36 -10.74
N THR A 8 21.15 -18.33 -11.48
CA THR A 8 22.38 -17.59 -11.12
C THR A 8 22.18 -16.12 -10.76
N HIS A 9 20.96 -15.60 -10.82
CA HIS A 9 20.61 -14.31 -10.23
C HIS A 9 19.27 -14.40 -9.51
N ALA A 10 19.19 -15.23 -8.46
CA ALA A 10 18.19 -14.98 -7.44
C ALA A 10 18.56 -13.61 -6.85
N PHE A 11 17.91 -12.55 -7.30
CA PHE A 11 17.93 -11.28 -6.58
C PHE A 11 17.39 -11.62 -5.19
N ALA A 12 18.27 -11.66 -4.19
CA ALA A 12 17.82 -11.78 -2.82
C ALA A 12 16.90 -10.58 -2.57
N VAL A 13 15.62 -10.85 -2.35
CA VAL A 13 14.67 -9.81 -1.99
C VAL A 13 15.17 -9.21 -0.68
N LYS A 14 15.62 -7.98 -0.75
CA LYS A 14 16.10 -7.25 0.43
C LYS A 14 14.85 -6.95 1.26
N ASN A 15 14.78 -7.52 2.47
CA ASN A 15 13.66 -7.41 3.43
C ASN A 15 12.39 -8.19 3.04
N ASP A 16 12.54 -9.50 2.83
CA ASP A 16 11.40 -10.43 2.79
C ASP A 16 10.56 -10.31 4.07
N GLY A 17 9.27 -10.03 3.92
CA GLY A 17 8.33 -9.80 5.02
C GLY A 17 8.17 -8.37 5.52
N ALA A 18 8.92 -7.37 5.00
CA ALA A 18 8.73 -5.98 5.42
C ALA A 18 7.33 -5.44 5.07
N THR A 19 6.81 -4.57 5.91
CA THR A 19 5.48 -3.96 5.73
C THR A 19 5.55 -2.53 5.21
N LEU A 20 4.50 -2.10 4.51
CA LEU A 20 4.38 -0.76 3.94
C LEU A 20 2.98 -0.19 4.18
N ILE A 21 2.94 1.07 4.61
CA ILE A 21 1.73 1.89 4.59
C ILE A 21 1.85 2.93 3.47
N ASP A 22 0.84 3.01 2.63
CA ASP A 22 0.66 4.03 1.60
C ASP A 22 -0.39 5.05 2.06
N PHE A 23 0.05 6.27 2.37
CA PHE A 23 -0.85 7.38 2.70
C PHE A 23 -1.18 8.18 1.44
N GLY A 24 -2.43 8.63 1.33
CA GLY A 24 -2.91 9.31 0.12
C GLY A 24 -2.94 8.37 -1.08
N CYS A 25 -3.34 7.12 -0.86
CA CYS A 25 -3.25 6.04 -1.84
C CYS A 25 -4.24 6.16 -3.01
N TYR A 26 -5.21 7.07 -2.94
CA TYR A 26 -6.22 7.39 -3.96
C TYR A 26 -7.02 6.17 -4.46
N LEU A 27 -6.52 5.51 -5.52
CA LEU A 27 -7.10 4.30 -6.11
C LEU A 27 -6.21 3.06 -5.94
N ASP A 28 -5.15 3.16 -5.15
CA ASP A 28 -4.12 2.15 -4.84
C ASP A 28 -3.52 1.45 -6.06
N GLN A 29 -3.05 2.25 -7.02
CA GLN A 29 -2.29 1.72 -8.14
C GLN A 29 -0.94 1.18 -7.68
N ASP A 30 -0.27 1.88 -6.76
CA ASP A 30 1.05 1.50 -6.26
C ASP A 30 0.98 0.22 -5.41
N ILE A 31 -0.01 0.08 -4.52
CA ILE A 31 -0.26 -1.17 -3.78
C ILE A 31 -0.51 -2.34 -4.75
N ARG A 32 -1.32 -2.15 -5.79
CA ARG A 32 -1.59 -3.21 -6.78
C ARG A 32 -0.35 -3.57 -7.58
N HIS A 33 0.50 -2.60 -7.89
CA HIS A 33 1.79 -2.84 -8.52
C HIS A 33 2.67 -3.73 -7.64
N LEU A 34 2.78 -3.43 -6.35
CA LEU A 34 3.54 -4.24 -5.38
C LEU A 34 3.02 -5.66 -5.26
N VAL A 35 1.68 -5.84 -5.27
CA VAL A 35 1.07 -7.18 -5.29
C VAL A 35 1.43 -7.94 -6.57
N CYS A 36 1.40 -7.28 -7.73
CA CYS A 36 1.84 -7.86 -9.00
C CYS A 36 3.32 -8.26 -8.99
N ASP A 37 4.17 -7.50 -8.28
CA ASP A 37 5.59 -7.80 -8.09
C ASP A 37 5.85 -8.90 -7.05
N GLY A 38 4.79 -9.43 -6.41
CA GLY A 38 4.86 -10.57 -5.51
C GLY A 38 4.87 -10.23 -4.02
N VAL A 39 4.63 -8.97 -3.64
CA VAL A 39 4.46 -8.59 -2.22
C VAL A 39 3.14 -9.17 -1.71
N ALA A 40 3.17 -9.83 -0.55
CA ALA A 40 1.96 -10.41 0.01
C ALA A 40 1.01 -9.31 0.49
N LEU A 41 -0.29 -9.45 0.23
CA LEU A 41 -1.31 -8.48 0.64
C LEU A 41 -1.21 -8.13 2.13
N GLY A 42 -0.92 -9.09 3.02
CA GLY A 42 -0.79 -8.83 4.46
C GLY A 42 0.39 -7.95 4.86
N GLN A 43 1.27 -7.58 3.93
CA GLN A 43 2.38 -6.65 4.14
C GLN A 43 2.00 -5.20 3.77
N LEU A 44 0.84 -4.98 3.18
CA LEU A 44 0.46 -3.69 2.60
C LEU A 44 -0.75 -3.12 3.33
N CYS A 45 -0.75 -1.82 3.56
CA CYS A 45 -1.91 -1.08 4.01
C CYS A 45 -1.99 0.25 3.26
N GLY A 46 -3.20 0.72 2.96
CA GLY A 46 -3.45 1.97 2.25
C GLY A 46 -4.52 2.80 2.95
N TYR A 47 -4.25 4.09 3.11
CA TYR A 47 -5.17 5.06 3.69
C TYR A 47 -5.36 6.27 2.78
N ASP A 48 -6.61 6.67 2.58
CA ASP A 48 -6.98 7.90 1.91
C ASP A 48 -8.12 8.61 2.66
N LEU A 49 -8.33 9.89 2.39
CA LEU A 49 -9.30 10.72 3.09
C LEU A 49 -10.73 10.51 2.59
N ASP A 50 -10.90 10.28 1.30
CA ASP A 50 -12.23 10.30 0.69
C ASP A 50 -12.77 8.88 0.44
N PRO A 51 -13.81 8.44 1.19
CA PRO A 51 -14.40 7.13 1.04
C PRO A 51 -15.08 6.93 -0.34
N PHE A 52 -15.37 7.99 -1.09
CA PHE A 52 -15.85 7.88 -2.47
C PHE A 52 -14.86 7.10 -3.35
N PHE A 53 -13.56 7.36 -3.20
CA PHE A 53 -12.54 6.64 -3.96
C PHE A 53 -12.37 5.19 -3.48
N ILE A 54 -12.80 4.87 -2.25
CA ILE A 54 -12.83 3.48 -1.74
C ILE A 54 -13.76 2.61 -2.57
N GLU A 55 -14.95 3.07 -2.93
CA GLU A 55 -15.84 2.25 -3.75
C GLU A 55 -15.42 2.24 -5.22
N LEU A 56 -14.99 3.39 -5.74
CA LEU A 56 -14.59 3.52 -7.14
C LEU A 56 -13.41 2.60 -7.53
N ARG A 57 -12.42 2.45 -6.65
CA ARG A 57 -11.26 1.59 -6.95
C ARG A 57 -11.65 0.12 -7.12
N TYR A 58 -12.60 -0.38 -6.33
CA TYR A 58 -13.04 -1.78 -6.46
C TYR A 58 -13.83 -2.00 -7.75
N GLU A 59 -14.60 -1.02 -8.20
CA GLU A 59 -15.26 -1.07 -9.51
C GLU A 59 -14.23 -1.07 -10.65
N LEU A 60 -13.21 -0.20 -10.55
CA LEU A 60 -12.18 -0.04 -11.57
C LEU A 60 -11.34 -1.31 -11.74
N PHE A 61 -10.87 -1.89 -10.64
CA PHE A 61 -9.94 -3.03 -10.66
C PHE A 61 -10.62 -4.40 -10.56
N ARG A 62 -11.90 -4.44 -10.17
CA ARG A 62 -12.71 -5.67 -10.04
C ARG A 62 -12.10 -6.72 -9.11
N ASP A 63 -11.41 -6.28 -8.07
CA ASP A 63 -10.65 -7.10 -7.11
C ASP A 63 -11.17 -6.99 -5.67
N GLY A 64 -12.34 -6.36 -5.48
CA GLY A 64 -12.85 -5.99 -4.18
C GLY A 64 -13.06 -7.14 -3.19
N GLU A 65 -13.34 -8.36 -3.67
CA GLU A 65 -13.49 -9.52 -2.79
C GLU A 65 -12.20 -9.80 -1.98
N ILE A 66 -11.07 -9.89 -2.69
CA ILE A 66 -9.77 -10.23 -2.10
C ILE A 66 -9.27 -9.06 -1.23
N MET A 67 -9.36 -7.83 -1.74
CA MET A 67 -8.84 -6.65 -1.06
C MET A 67 -9.61 -6.33 0.23
N ARG A 68 -10.95 -6.45 0.20
CA ARG A 68 -11.79 -6.22 1.40
C ARG A 68 -11.61 -7.30 2.45
N GLN A 69 -11.50 -8.57 2.05
CA GLN A 69 -11.26 -9.67 3.00
C GLN A 69 -9.99 -9.45 3.81
N LYS A 70 -8.96 -8.89 3.18
CA LYS A 70 -7.66 -8.63 3.78
C LYS A 70 -7.56 -7.28 4.50
N LYS A 71 -8.60 -6.43 4.42
CA LYS A 71 -8.66 -5.10 5.05
C LYS A 71 -7.44 -4.22 4.71
N ILE A 72 -6.99 -4.31 3.46
CA ILE A 72 -5.78 -3.60 3.00
C ILE A 72 -6.01 -2.09 2.92
N LEU A 73 -7.25 -1.67 2.74
CA LEU A 73 -7.59 -0.30 2.33
C LEU A 73 -8.66 0.24 3.25
N SER A 74 -8.47 1.44 3.78
CA SER A 74 -9.39 2.10 4.72
C SER A 74 -9.31 3.62 4.59
N GLU A 75 -10.29 4.30 5.18
CA GLU A 75 -10.24 5.76 5.35
C GLU A 75 -9.25 6.13 6.46
N GLY A 76 -8.48 7.19 6.29
CA GLY A 76 -7.53 7.65 7.30
C GLY A 76 -6.68 8.84 6.85
N ALA A 77 -6.25 9.65 7.82
CA ALA A 77 -5.46 10.87 7.60
C ALA A 77 -4.10 10.80 8.29
N ILE A 78 -3.02 11.14 7.57
CA ILE A 78 -1.66 11.16 8.15
C ILE A 78 -1.45 12.28 9.19
N PHE A 79 -2.38 13.24 9.29
CA PHE A 79 -2.33 14.36 10.23
C PHE A 79 -3.36 14.24 11.37
N ASP A 80 -4.02 13.08 11.50
CA ASP A 80 -4.97 12.82 12.60
C ASP A 80 -4.33 11.91 13.65
N ASP A 81 -3.94 12.51 14.79
CA ASP A 81 -3.29 11.80 15.90
C ASP A 81 -4.16 10.68 16.50
N GLU A 82 -5.49 10.86 16.55
CA GLU A 82 -6.41 9.85 17.10
C GLU A 82 -6.47 8.63 16.18
N PHE A 83 -6.55 8.86 14.87
CA PHE A 83 -6.44 7.81 13.88
C PHE A 83 -5.06 7.13 13.92
N LEU A 84 -3.97 7.88 13.91
CA LEU A 84 -2.60 7.33 13.94
C LEU A 84 -2.34 6.48 15.18
N SER A 85 -2.99 6.77 16.31
CA SER A 85 -2.87 5.96 17.53
C SER A 85 -3.42 4.53 17.38
N GLN A 86 -4.22 4.28 16.34
CA GLN A 86 -4.83 2.99 16.03
C GLN A 86 -4.15 2.26 14.86
N VAL A 87 -3.19 2.91 14.20
CA VAL A 87 -2.46 2.35 13.06
C VAL A 87 -1.27 1.54 13.58
N GLU A 88 -1.19 0.28 13.14
CA GLU A 88 -0.03 -0.56 13.44
C GLU A 88 1.23 -0.02 12.73
N PRO A 89 2.39 0.04 13.40
CA PRO A 89 3.63 0.48 12.77
C PRO A 89 4.02 -0.38 11.56
N ALA A 90 4.61 0.26 10.55
CA ALA A 90 5.16 -0.41 9.37
C ALA A 90 6.64 -0.09 9.17
N ASP A 91 7.35 -0.95 8.43
CA ASP A 91 8.76 -0.73 8.11
C ASP A 91 8.96 0.46 7.15
N TYR A 92 7.99 0.68 6.27
CA TYR A 92 8.01 1.74 5.27
C TYR A 92 6.72 2.56 5.28
N LEU A 93 6.89 3.88 5.16
CA LEU A 93 5.81 4.81 4.83
C LEU A 93 6.05 5.34 3.42
N TYR A 94 5.07 5.15 2.54
CA TYR A 94 5.03 5.76 1.23
C TYR A 94 4.06 6.94 1.26
N VAL A 95 4.54 8.06 0.70
CA VAL A 95 3.86 9.34 0.74
C VAL A 95 3.90 9.91 -0.67
N GLY A 96 2.97 9.45 -1.50
CA GLY A 96 2.95 9.67 -2.95
C GLY A 96 2.53 11.08 -3.34
N SER A 97 3.43 12.06 -3.19
CA SER A 97 3.22 13.44 -3.66
C SER A 97 1.88 14.08 -3.24
N PHE A 98 1.34 13.81 -2.04
CA PHE A 98 0.11 14.47 -1.58
C PHE A 98 0.36 15.55 -0.51
N ILE A 99 1.51 15.54 0.17
CA ILE A 99 1.84 16.50 1.25
C ILE A 99 1.79 17.96 0.77
N HIS A 100 2.09 18.22 -0.50
CA HIS A 100 2.05 19.57 -1.06
C HIS A 100 0.63 20.16 -1.16
N LEU A 101 -0.42 19.36 -0.93
CA LEU A 101 -1.81 19.80 -0.89
C LEU A 101 -2.18 20.42 0.47
N PHE A 102 -1.30 20.32 1.47
CA PHE A 102 -1.56 20.73 2.85
C PHE A 102 -0.70 21.93 3.24
N ASP A 103 -1.25 22.80 4.08
CA ASP A 103 -0.53 23.95 4.64
C ASP A 103 0.07 23.57 5.99
N ALA A 104 1.35 23.92 6.19
CA ALA A 104 2.10 23.59 7.40
C ALA A 104 1.56 24.29 8.68
N THR A 105 0.62 25.23 8.56
CA THR A 105 0.03 25.96 9.68
C THR A 105 -1.40 25.53 10.01
N THR A 106 -2.05 24.75 9.13
CA THR A 106 -3.44 24.32 9.32
C THR A 106 -3.61 22.83 9.58
N GLN A 107 -2.53 22.06 9.41
CA GLN A 107 -2.46 20.66 9.85
C GLN A 107 -1.92 20.57 11.27
#